data_AF-A0A0Z8M3H3-F1
#
_entry.id   AF-A0A0Z8M3H3-F1
#
_cell.length_a   1.000
_cell.length_b   1.000
_cell.length_c   1.000
_cell.angle_alpha   90.00
_cell.angle_beta   90.00
_cell.angle_gamma   90.00
#
_symmetry.space_group_name_H-M   'P 1'
#
loop_
_entity.id
_entity.type
_entity.pdbx_description
1 polymer ?
#
loop_
_entity_poly.entity_id
_entity_poly.type
_entity_poly.pdbx_seq_one_letter_code
_entity_poly.pdbx_strand_id
1 'polypeptide(L)' 'MKQIDKNTLFLSAVIVLSCSVLLFHMDPIQIVDREIWLWLHSFIHVLFLKPAASLGFLMGLYLLYKALKK' A
#
# COMPACT_ATOMS: atom_id res chain seq x y z
N MET A 1 -16.35 -19.33 10.61
CA MET A 1 -15.73 -18.42 9.62
C MET A 1 -15.69 -19.14 8.28
N LYS A 2 -16.26 -18.58 7.21
CA LYS A 2 -16.21 -19.20 5.86
C LYS A 2 -14.75 -19.36 5.44
N GLN A 3 -14.40 -20.55 4.98
CA GLN A 3 -13.06 -20.87 4.48
C GLN A 3 -12.84 -20.04 3.21
N ILE A 4 -12.03 -19.00 3.31
CA ILE A 4 -11.69 -18.15 2.17
C ILE A 4 -10.88 -19.01 1.19
N ASP A 5 -11.32 -19.05 -0.06
CA ASP A 5 -10.66 -19.81 -1.11
C ASP A 5 -9.20 -19.36 -1.29
N LYS A 6 -8.30 -20.33 -1.47
CA LYS A 6 -6.86 -20.11 -1.56
C LYS A 6 -6.50 -19.20 -2.74
N ASN A 7 -7.22 -19.30 -3.85
CA ASN A 7 -7.00 -18.45 -5.03
C ASN A 7 -7.44 -17.01 -4.75
N THR A 8 -8.57 -16.83 -4.07
CA THR A 8 -9.03 -15.49 -3.65
C THR A 8 -8.05 -14.83 -2.68
N LEU A 9 -7.47 -15.61 -1.76
CA LEU A 9 -6.49 -15.14 -0.79
C LEU A 9 -5.16 -14.74 -1.47
N PHE A 10 -4.72 -15.54 -2.45
CA PHE A 10 -3.55 -15.24 -3.28
C PHE A 10 -3.77 -13.99 -4.14
N LEU A 11 -4.90 -13.89 -4.83
CA LEU A 11 -5.24 -12.72 -5.65
C LEU A 11 -5.30 -11.44 -4.80
N SER A 12 -5.91 -11.52 -3.62
CA SER A 12 -5.96 -10.40 -2.68
C SER A 12 -4.55 -9.97 -2.24
N ALA A 13 -3.65 -10.93 -1.99
CA ALA A 13 -2.27 -10.63 -1.65
C ALA A 13 -1.55 -9.89 -2.79
N VAL A 14 -1.70 -10.34 -4.03
CA VAL A 14 -1.09 -9.72 -5.22
C VAL A 14 -1.60 -8.29 -5.42
N ILE A 15 -2.90 -8.05 -5.27
CA ILE A 15 -3.50 -6.72 -5.39
C ILE A 15 -2.94 -5.78 -4.31
N VAL A 16 -2.93 -6.23 -3.06
CA VAL A 16 -2.44 -5.43 -1.92
C VAL A 16 -0.95 -5.10 -2.08
N LEU A 17 -0.12 -6.07 -2.50
CA LEU A 17 1.30 -5.85 -2.77
C LEU A 17 1.51 -4.83 -3.90
N SER A 18 0.78 -4.99 -5.00
CA SER A 18 0.87 -4.09 -6.16
C SER A 18 0.49 -2.66 -5.79
N CYS A 19 -0.64 -2.47 -5.09
CA CYS A 19 -1.06 -1.16 -4.60
C CYS A 19 -0.05 -0.53 -3.63
N SER A 20 0.55 -1.34 -2.76
CA SER A 20 1.55 -0.85 -1.80
C SER A 20 2.81 -0.35 -2.51
N VAL A 21 3.29 -1.08 -3.52
CA VAL A 21 4.44 -0.66 -4.35
C VAL A 21 4.12 0.61 -5.13
N LEU A 22 2.91 0.73 -5.68
CA LEU A 22 2.46 1.95 -6.36
C LEU A 22 2.45 3.14 -5.41
N LEU A 23 1.93 2.99 -4.19
CA LEU A 23 1.91 4.05 -3.18
C LEU A 23 3.32 4.51 -2.77
N PHE A 24 4.34 3.65 -2.86
CA PHE A 24 5.74 4.06 -2.64
C PHE A 24 6.30 4.90 -3.78
N HIS A 25 5.82 4.71 -5.01
CA HIS A 25 6.31 5.40 -6.22
C HIS A 25 5.46 6.60 -6.63
N MET A 26 4.33 6.83 -5.96
CA MET A 26 3.54 8.04 -6.15
C MET A 26 4.32 9.23 -5.59
N ASP A 27 4.89 10.04 -6.49
CA ASP A 27 5.54 11.31 -6.15
C ASP A 27 4.48 12.43 -6.05
N PRO A 28 4.35 13.11 -4.90
CA PRO A 28 3.33 14.14 -4.70
C PRO A 28 3.62 15.47 -5.43
N ILE A 29 4.73 15.58 -6.17
CA ILE A 29 5.36 16.86 -6.54
C ILE A 29 4.71 17.56 -7.75
N GLN A 30 3.71 16.95 -8.42
CA GLN A 30 3.22 17.51 -9.69
C GLN A 30 2.06 18.52 -9.58
N ILE A 31 1.55 18.86 -8.40
CA ILE A 31 0.32 19.65 -8.30
C ILE A 31 0.44 20.69 -7.17
N VAL A 32 0.31 21.97 -7.52
CA VAL A 32 0.13 23.19 -6.66
C VAL A 32 1.37 24.10 -6.50
N ASP A 33 1.37 25.23 -7.21
CA ASP A 33 2.36 26.34 -7.17
C ASP A 33 2.40 27.17 -5.86
N ARG A 34 2.13 26.60 -4.68
CA ARG A 34 2.22 27.33 -3.39
C ARG A 34 3.10 26.58 -2.38
N GLU A 35 4.29 27.12 -2.13
CA GLU A 35 5.39 26.53 -1.35
C GLU A 35 4.99 25.99 0.02
N ILE A 36 4.17 26.71 0.79
CA ILE A 36 3.74 26.29 2.14
C ILE A 36 2.73 25.14 2.09
N TRP A 37 1.84 25.16 1.09
CA TRP A 37 0.84 24.11 0.90
C TRP A 37 1.48 22.82 0.40
N LEU A 38 2.49 22.93 -0.47
CA LEU A 38 3.33 21.81 -0.90
C LEU A 38 4.08 21.18 0.28
N TRP A 39 4.64 22.01 1.16
CA TRP A 39 5.36 21.50 2.33
C TRP A 39 4.43 20.72 3.26
N LEU A 40 3.25 21.25 3.57
CA LEU A 40 2.27 20.57 4.41
C LEU A 40 1.70 19.31 3.75
N HIS A 41 1.38 19.36 2.45
CA HIS A 41 0.88 18.22 1.69
C HIS A 41 1.93 17.11 1.60
N SER A 42 3.19 17.46 1.31
CA SER A 42 4.31 16.52 1.28
C SER A 42 4.59 15.93 2.67
N PHE A 43 4.46 16.74 3.73
CA PHE A 43 4.56 16.27 5.10
C PHE A 43 3.48 15.23 5.44
N ILE A 44 2.21 15.52 5.17
CA ILE A 44 1.09 14.57 5.39
C ILE A 44 1.28 13.31 4.54
N HIS A 45 1.68 13.47 3.28
CA HIS A 45 1.92 12.35 2.38
C HIS A 45 3.06 11.45 2.87
N VAL A 46 4.15 12.02 3.36
CA VAL A 46 5.26 11.24 3.94
C VAL A 46 4.83 10.60 5.26
N LEU A 47 4.09 11.31 6.11
CA LEU A 47 3.70 10.84 7.44
C LEU A 47 2.62 9.75 7.40
N PHE A 48 1.73 9.76 6.40
CA PHE A 48 0.61 8.81 6.32
C PHE A 48 0.71 7.84 5.15
N LEU A 49 1.14 8.29 3.96
CA LEU A 49 1.14 7.43 2.77
C LEU A 49 2.26 6.39 2.81
N LYS A 50 3.47 6.77 3.24
CA LYS A 50 4.60 5.82 3.35
C LYS A 50 4.34 4.75 4.43
N PRO A 51 3.80 5.07 5.62
CA PRO A 51 3.40 4.05 6.59
C PRO A 51 2.24 3.18 6.09
N ALA A 52 1.23 3.77 5.42
CA ALA A 52 0.13 3.01 4.84
C ALA A 52 0.63 2.02 3.77
N ALA A 53 1.55 2.45 2.89
CA ALA A 53 2.19 1.59 1.91
C ALA A 53 3.01 0.47 2.58
N SER A 54 3.75 0.79 3.64
CA SER A 54 4.54 -0.19 4.40
C SER A 54 3.66 -1.26 5.07
N LEU A 55 2.57 -0.83 5.71
CA LEU A 55 1.60 -1.73 6.35
C LEU A 55 0.86 -2.57 5.32
N GLY A 56 0.46 -1.97 4.19
CA GLY A 56 -0.13 -2.68 3.06
C GLY A 56 0.80 -3.76 2.54
N PHE A 57 2.08 -3.45 2.36
CA PHE A 57 3.07 -4.42 1.89
C PHE A 57 3.23 -5.61 2.85
N LEU A 58 3.29 -5.31 4.15
CA LEU A 58 3.42 -6.33 5.20
C LEU A 58 2.17 -7.22 5.28
N MET A 59 0.97 -6.63 5.15
CA MET A 59 -0.29 -7.36 5.08
C MET A 59 -0.39 -8.22 3.82
N GLY A 60 0.04 -7.69 2.67
CA GLY A 60 0.11 -8.42 1.41
C GLY A 60 1.04 -9.64 1.50
N LEU A 61 2.22 -9.47 2.10
CA LEU A 61 3.15 -10.59 2.38
C LEU A 61 2.54 -11.64 3.31
N TYR A 62 1.84 -11.21 4.36
CA TYR A 62 1.16 -12.12 5.27
C TYR A 62 0.06 -12.94 4.57
N LEU A 63 -0.75 -12.29 3.75
CA LEU A 63 -1.78 -12.96 2.95
C LEU A 63 -1.14 -13.92 1.94
N LEU A 64 -0.05 -13.53 1.28
CA LEU A 64 0.68 -14.37 0.35
C LEU A 64 1.25 -15.61 1.05
N TYR A 65 1.88 -15.42 2.20
CA TYR A 65 2.40 -16.51 3.02
C TYR A 65 1.28 -17.48 3.42
N LYS A 66 0.15 -16.95 3.88
CA LYS A 66 -1.03 -17.76 4.25
C LYS A 66 -1.63 -18.48 3.04
N ALA A 67 -1.59 -17.87 1.86
CA ALA A 67 -2.06 -18.48 0.62
C ALA A 67 -1.07 -19.52 0.07
N LEU A 68 0.21 -19.48 0.41
CA LEU A 68 1.21 -20.46 -0.04
C LEU A 68 1.36 -21.62 0.94
N LYS A 69 1.27 -21.34 2.24
CA LYS A 69 1.28 -22.36 3.28
C LYS A 69 0.01 -23.22 3.12
N LYS A 70 0.23 -24.50 2.78
CA LYS A 70 -0.82 -25.50 2.58
C LYS A 70 -1.73 -25.60 3.81
#